data_AF-A0A842L9D5-F1
#
_entry.id   AF-A0A842L9D5-F1
#
_cell.length_a   1.000
_cell.length_b   1.000
_cell.length_c   1.000
_cell.angle_alpha   90.00
_cell.angle_beta   90.00
_cell.angle_gamma   90.00
#
_symmetry.space_group_name_H-M   'P 1'
#
loop_
_entity.id
_entity.type
_entity.pdbx_description
1 polymer ?
#
loop_
_entity_poly.entity_id
_entity_poly.type
_entity_poly.pdbx_seq_one_letter_code
_entity_poly.pdbx_strand_id
1 'polypeptide(L)'
;GHYNVTGFNQVASWESGFPYCVDFSAGKPRYNPGETGANDLLLNREADALMVVASDPGAHFPQKAVEYMAEIPVIAVEPHRTPTTELADIIIPPAIVGLEAEGTAYRMEGVPIRMRKVVETDLLPDKEIVEKILEKVREVKASK
;
A
#
# COMPACT_ATOMS: atom_id res chain seq x y z
N GLY A 1 -0.21 -11.88 11.91
CA GLY A 1 0.15 -10.85 10.93
C GLY A 1 0.11 -11.43 9.53
N HIS A 2 0.19 -10.60 8.50
CA HIS A 2 0.29 -11.06 7.11
C HIS A 2 1.66 -11.64 6.80
N TYR A 3 1.75 -12.48 5.75
CA TYR A 3 2.95 -13.25 5.42
C TYR A 3 4.21 -12.39 5.19
N ASN A 4 4.04 -11.11 4.83
CA ASN A 4 5.15 -10.19 4.54
C ASN A 4 5.04 -8.83 5.25
N VAL A 5 4.27 -8.73 6.35
CA VAL A 5 4.24 -7.48 7.13
C VAL A 5 5.65 -7.13 7.64
N THR A 6 6.43 -8.13 8.08
CA THR A 6 7.83 -7.94 8.48
C THR A 6 8.67 -7.40 7.33
N GLY A 7 8.43 -7.83 6.09
CA GLY A 7 9.21 -7.38 4.94
C GLY A 7 8.98 -5.91 4.62
N PHE A 8 7.74 -5.40 4.74
CA PHE A 8 7.49 -3.96 4.60
C PHE A 8 8.31 -3.16 5.60
N ASN A 9 8.27 -3.54 6.88
CA ASN A 9 9.01 -2.84 7.93
C ASN A 9 10.53 -2.93 7.73
N GLN A 10 11.05 -4.06 7.24
CA GLN A 10 12.47 -4.21 6.89
C GLN A 10 12.85 -3.25 5.74
N VAL A 11 12.09 -3.28 4.63
CA VAL A 11 12.31 -2.44 3.44
C VAL A 11 12.29 -0.97 3.81
N ALA A 12 11.21 -0.52 4.46
CA ALA A 12 11.05 0.86 4.87
C ALA A 12 12.19 1.32 5.78
N SER A 13 12.61 0.47 6.73
CA SER A 13 13.69 0.80 7.66
C SER A 13 15.04 0.96 6.97
N TRP A 14 15.40 0.09 6.02
CA TRP A 14 16.70 0.23 5.35
C TRP A 14 16.72 1.37 4.32
N GLU A 15 15.60 1.67 3.65
CA GLU A 15 15.52 2.74 2.65
C GLU A 15 15.42 4.13 3.30
N SER A 16 14.63 4.25 4.37
CA SER A 16 14.25 5.55 4.94
C SER A 16 14.76 5.79 6.37
N GLY A 17 15.24 4.75 7.05
CA GLY A 17 15.58 4.77 8.47
C GLY A 17 14.42 4.47 9.41
N PHE A 18 13.19 4.29 8.92
CA PHE A 18 11.99 4.12 9.74
C PHE A 18 11.05 3.00 9.26
N PRO A 19 10.36 2.28 10.16
CA PRO A 19 9.68 1.03 9.82
C PRO A 19 8.25 1.14 9.26
N TYR A 20 7.52 2.21 9.56
CA TYR A 20 6.14 2.49 9.11
C TYR A 20 5.82 3.96 9.43
N CYS A 21 4.62 4.48 9.16
CA CYS A 21 4.25 5.89 9.43
C CYS A 21 5.32 6.90 8.97
N VAL A 22 5.91 6.69 7.79
CA VAL A 22 7.00 7.52 7.28
C VAL A 22 6.40 8.63 6.42
N ASP A 23 6.65 9.87 6.82
CA ASP A 23 6.20 11.06 6.09
C ASP A 23 7.35 11.66 5.26
N PHE A 24 7.09 11.88 3.97
CA PHE A 24 8.02 12.47 3.01
C PHE A 24 7.62 13.88 2.54
N SER A 25 6.60 14.50 3.12
CA SER A 25 6.07 15.82 2.74
C SER A 25 7.14 16.93 2.72
N ALA A 26 8.09 16.89 3.66
CA ALA A 26 9.18 17.85 3.78
C ALA A 26 10.45 17.48 2.97
N GLY A 27 10.37 16.48 2.08
CA GLY A 27 11.49 16.00 1.25
C GLY A 27 12.51 15.10 1.97
N LYS A 28 12.51 15.09 3.30
CA LYS A 28 13.28 14.15 4.14
C LYS A 28 12.32 13.28 4.96
N PRO A 29 12.65 12.00 5.24
CA PRO A 29 11.78 11.13 6.02
C PRO A 29 11.60 11.65 7.46
N ARG A 30 10.35 11.68 7.92
CA ARG A 30 9.94 11.93 9.31
C ARG A 30 9.11 10.74 9.80
N TYR A 31 9.13 10.49 11.11
CA TYR A 31 8.46 9.32 11.71
C TYR A 31 7.83 9.68 13.04
N ASN A 32 6.50 9.81 13.05
CA ASN A 32 5.70 10.17 14.23
C ASN A 32 4.40 9.34 14.26
N PRO A 33 4.42 8.06 14.68
CA PRO A 33 3.18 7.31 14.91
C PRO A 33 2.29 8.03 15.95
N GLY A 34 0.99 8.17 15.65
CA GLY A 34 0.07 9.05 16.40
C GLY A 34 -0.20 10.39 15.69
N GLU A 35 0.62 10.75 14.70
CA GLU A 35 0.42 11.90 13.79
C GLU A 35 0.37 11.41 12.34
N THR A 36 1.34 10.58 11.94
CA THR A 36 1.60 10.17 10.54
C THR A 36 1.13 8.75 10.22
N GLY A 37 0.34 8.13 11.10
CA GLY A 37 -0.27 6.83 10.86
C GLY A 37 -1.54 6.93 10.02
N ALA A 38 -1.87 5.83 9.32
CA ALA A 38 -3.04 5.80 8.44
C ALA A 38 -4.35 6.14 9.17
N ASN A 39 -4.56 5.59 10.38
CA ASN A 39 -5.72 5.94 11.18
C ASN A 39 -5.65 7.38 11.69
N ASP A 40 -4.48 7.86 12.10
CA ASP A 40 -4.31 9.24 12.59
C ASP A 40 -4.71 10.24 11.48
N LEU A 41 -4.15 10.07 10.28
CA LEU A 41 -4.41 10.92 9.11
C LEU A 41 -5.87 10.88 8.65
N LEU A 42 -6.53 9.71 8.70
CA LEU A 42 -7.94 9.58 8.32
C LEU A 42 -8.88 10.15 9.38
N LEU A 43 -8.66 9.83 10.66
CA LEU A 43 -9.51 10.29 11.76
C LEU A 43 -9.42 11.81 11.97
N ASN A 44 -8.24 12.38 11.76
CA ASN A 44 -8.02 13.83 11.82
C ASN A 44 -8.38 14.55 10.51
N ARG A 45 -8.75 13.79 9.45
CA ARG A 45 -9.11 14.31 8.13
C ARG A 45 -8.01 15.15 7.48
N GLU A 46 -6.76 14.70 7.65
CA GLU A 46 -5.55 15.33 7.13
C GLU A 46 -5.16 14.81 5.75
N ALA A 47 -5.48 13.54 5.45
CA ALA A 47 -5.28 12.97 4.12
C ALA A 47 -6.32 13.50 3.13
N ASP A 48 -5.89 13.85 1.91
CA ASP A 48 -6.75 14.31 0.81
C ASP A 48 -6.97 13.25 -0.28
N ALA A 49 -6.21 12.15 -0.25
CA ALA A 49 -6.38 10.96 -1.09
C ALA A 49 -5.77 9.73 -0.41
N LEU A 50 -6.22 8.53 -0.79
CA LEU A 50 -5.74 7.25 -0.25
C LEU A 50 -5.44 6.25 -1.37
N MET A 51 -4.24 5.67 -1.37
CA MET A 51 -3.89 4.51 -2.20
C MET A 51 -3.69 3.30 -1.30
N VAL A 52 -4.51 2.26 -1.49
CA VAL A 52 -4.45 0.99 -0.78
C VAL A 52 -3.84 -0.07 -1.68
N VAL A 53 -2.84 -0.79 -1.19
CA VAL A 53 -2.17 -1.87 -1.92
C VAL A 53 -2.16 -3.12 -1.04
N ALA A 54 -2.74 -4.22 -1.54
CA ALA A 54 -2.77 -5.53 -0.87
C ALA A 54 -3.26 -5.51 0.59
N SER A 55 -4.29 -4.70 0.88
CA SER A 55 -4.91 -4.56 2.20
C SER A 55 -6.38 -4.17 2.06
N ASP A 56 -7.16 -4.36 3.14
CA ASP A 56 -8.61 -4.11 3.16
C ASP A 56 -9.00 -3.23 4.38
N PRO A 57 -8.59 -1.95 4.42
CA PRO A 57 -8.99 -1.03 5.49
C PRO A 57 -10.51 -0.82 5.56
N GLY A 58 -11.25 -1.01 4.47
CA GLY A 58 -12.72 -0.89 4.49
C GLY A 58 -13.37 -1.92 5.43
N ALA A 59 -12.78 -3.11 5.55
CA ALA A 59 -13.26 -4.14 6.50
C ALA A 59 -12.62 -4.03 7.89
N HIS A 60 -11.38 -3.52 7.99
CA HIS A 60 -10.55 -3.68 9.18
C HIS A 60 -10.23 -2.37 9.93
N PHE A 61 -10.58 -1.21 9.40
CA PHE A 61 -10.42 0.06 10.12
C PHE A 61 -11.65 0.39 10.98
N PRO A 62 -11.48 1.19 12.05
CA PRO A 62 -12.61 1.70 12.81
C PRO A 62 -13.54 2.53 11.93
N GLN A 63 -14.84 2.46 12.21
CA GLN A 63 -15.90 3.07 11.42
C GLN A 63 -15.61 4.54 11.02
N LYS A 64 -15.12 5.37 11.95
CA LYS A 64 -14.82 6.78 11.68
C LYS A 64 -13.76 7.00 10.59
N ALA A 65 -12.78 6.10 10.49
CA ALA A 65 -11.77 6.18 9.44
C ALA A 65 -12.38 5.77 8.09
N VAL A 66 -13.23 4.73 8.10
CA VAL A 66 -13.96 4.27 6.91
C VAL A 66 -14.97 5.31 6.41
N GLU A 67 -15.63 6.04 7.31
CA GLU A 67 -16.50 7.17 6.96
C GLU A 67 -15.75 8.23 6.15
N TYR A 68 -14.54 8.61 6.59
CA TYR A 68 -13.75 9.59 5.87
C TYR A 68 -13.16 9.05 4.55
N MET A 69 -12.87 7.75 4.46
CA MET A 69 -12.49 7.12 3.19
C MET A 69 -13.55 7.34 2.09
N ALA A 70 -14.84 7.40 2.44
CA ALA A 70 -15.93 7.65 1.48
C ALA A 70 -16.00 9.11 0.99
N GLU A 71 -15.20 10.02 1.55
CA GLU A 71 -15.20 11.45 1.22
C GLU A 71 -13.98 11.90 0.38
N ILE A 72 -12.96 11.04 0.24
CA ILE A 72 -11.72 11.33 -0.48
C ILE A 72 -11.50 10.34 -1.63
N PRO A 73 -10.67 10.67 -2.64
CA PRO A 73 -10.34 9.72 -3.69
C PRO A 73 -9.61 8.49 -3.14
N VAL A 74 -10.11 7.29 -3.45
CA VAL A 74 -9.54 6.01 -3.04
C VAL A 74 -9.14 5.18 -4.26
N ILE A 75 -7.86 4.80 -4.32
CA ILE A 75 -7.31 3.86 -5.31
C ILE A 75 -7.02 2.54 -4.61
N ALA A 76 -7.54 1.42 -5.13
CA ALA A 76 -7.29 0.08 -4.61
C ALA A 76 -6.53 -0.79 -5.62
N VAL A 77 -5.33 -1.23 -5.25
CA VAL A 77 -4.59 -2.30 -5.96
C VAL A 77 -4.93 -3.62 -5.28
N GLU A 78 -5.96 -4.29 -5.80
CA GLU A 78 -6.64 -5.42 -5.13
C GLU A 78 -7.21 -6.41 -6.16
N PRO A 79 -6.90 -7.72 -6.07
CA PRO A 79 -7.39 -8.73 -7.00
C PRO A 79 -8.85 -9.18 -6.76
N HIS A 80 -9.43 -8.89 -5.60
CA HIS A 80 -10.74 -9.40 -5.19
C HIS A 80 -11.74 -8.30 -4.84
N ARG A 81 -13.02 -8.67 -4.79
CA ARG A 81 -14.07 -7.77 -4.28
C ARG A 81 -14.02 -7.74 -2.75
N THR A 82 -13.72 -6.58 -2.18
CA THR A 82 -13.61 -6.32 -0.73
C THR A 82 -14.40 -5.05 -0.34
N PRO A 83 -14.69 -4.83 0.95
CA PRO A 83 -15.22 -3.56 1.42
C PRO A 83 -14.37 -2.34 1.00
N THR A 84 -13.04 -2.45 0.95
CA THR A 84 -12.22 -1.39 0.33
C THR A 84 -12.55 -1.15 -1.14
N THR A 85 -12.76 -2.19 -1.95
CA THR A 85 -13.13 -1.98 -3.36
C THR A 85 -14.51 -1.36 -3.55
N GLU A 86 -15.44 -1.56 -2.61
CA GLU A 86 -16.75 -0.87 -2.65
C GLU A 86 -16.64 0.63 -2.38
N LEU A 87 -15.56 1.06 -1.71
CA LEU A 87 -15.26 2.46 -1.42
C LEU A 87 -14.29 3.09 -2.44
N ALA A 88 -13.72 2.29 -3.34
CA ALA A 88 -12.68 2.75 -4.25
C ALA A 88 -13.25 3.40 -5.51
N ASP A 89 -12.66 4.53 -5.92
CA ASP A 89 -12.94 5.17 -7.22
C ASP A 89 -12.24 4.44 -8.37
N ILE A 90 -11.06 3.86 -8.10
CA ILE A 90 -10.26 3.13 -9.08
C ILE A 90 -9.80 1.81 -8.47
N ILE A 91 -10.05 0.71 -9.18
CA ILE A 91 -9.59 -0.63 -8.82
C ILE A 91 -8.61 -1.12 -9.89
N ILE A 92 -7.42 -1.53 -9.48
CA ILE A 92 -6.36 -2.05 -10.36
C ILE A 92 -6.01 -3.48 -9.88
N PRO A 93 -6.46 -4.54 -10.58
CA PRO A 93 -6.19 -5.91 -10.14
C PRO A 93 -4.74 -6.34 -10.45
N PRO A 94 -3.93 -6.74 -9.45
CA PRO A 94 -2.58 -7.25 -9.65
C PRO A 94 -2.53 -8.78 -9.80
N ALA A 95 -1.41 -9.29 -10.31
CA ALA A 95 -1.04 -10.69 -10.19
C ALA A 95 -0.68 -11.06 -8.73
N ILE A 96 -1.22 -12.17 -8.22
CA ILE A 96 -1.09 -12.56 -6.80
C ILE A 96 0.31 -13.12 -6.48
N VAL A 97 1.02 -12.49 -5.54
CA VAL A 97 2.33 -12.97 -5.07
C VAL A 97 2.23 -14.33 -4.37
N GLY A 98 3.10 -15.26 -4.75
CA GLY A 98 3.11 -16.63 -4.26
C GLY A 98 2.22 -17.59 -5.04
N LEU A 99 1.53 -17.10 -6.07
CA LEU A 99 0.72 -17.90 -7.00
C LEU A 99 1.02 -17.54 -8.45
N GLU A 100 0.87 -16.28 -8.81
CA GLU A 100 1.01 -15.75 -10.19
C GLU A 100 2.25 -14.86 -10.34
N ALA A 101 2.78 -14.35 -9.23
CA ALA A 101 4.03 -13.58 -9.17
C ALA A 101 4.98 -14.15 -8.10
N GLU A 102 6.28 -13.96 -8.30
CA GLU A 102 7.31 -14.29 -7.31
C GLU A 102 7.78 -13.04 -6.54
N GLY A 103 8.39 -13.24 -5.37
CA GLY A 103 8.87 -12.13 -4.55
C GLY A 103 9.49 -12.59 -3.24
N THR A 104 10.20 -11.69 -2.55
CA THR A 104 10.78 -12.01 -1.23
C THR A 104 9.79 -11.66 -0.13
N ALA A 105 9.53 -12.61 0.77
CA ALA A 105 8.78 -12.39 1.98
C ALA A 105 9.64 -12.63 3.22
N TYR A 106 9.37 -11.91 4.31
CA TYR A 106 10.06 -12.11 5.58
C TYR A 106 9.12 -12.76 6.60
N ARG A 107 9.56 -13.88 7.17
CA ARG A 107 8.87 -14.52 8.30
C ARG A 107 8.93 -13.63 9.55
N MET A 108 8.14 -13.95 10.56
CA MET A 108 7.98 -13.12 11.77
C MET A 108 9.31 -12.78 12.48
N GLU A 109 10.27 -13.69 12.49
CA GLU A 109 11.60 -13.51 13.09
C GLU A 109 12.66 -13.00 12.10
N GLY A 110 12.25 -12.49 10.93
CA GLY A 110 13.13 -11.83 9.96
C GLY A 110 13.82 -12.75 8.96
N VAL A 111 13.47 -14.04 8.90
CA VAL A 111 14.02 -14.97 7.91
C VAL A 111 13.44 -14.67 6.52
N PRO A 112 14.25 -14.32 5.50
CA PRO A 112 13.77 -14.10 4.15
C PRO A 112 13.50 -15.42 3.41
N ILE A 113 12.34 -15.52 2.76
CA ILE A 113 11.90 -16.67 1.97
C ILE A 113 11.38 -16.15 0.63
N ARG A 114 11.88 -16.70 -0.49
CA ARG A 114 11.38 -16.36 -1.83
C ARG A 114 10.07 -17.10 -2.11
N MET A 115 8.99 -16.36 -2.22
CA MET A 115 7.70 -16.80 -2.74
C MET A 115 7.84 -17.18 -4.21
N ARG A 116 7.21 -18.28 -4.62
CA ARG A 116 7.33 -18.82 -5.98
C ARG A 116 6.10 -18.45 -6.81
N LYS A 117 6.32 -18.21 -8.09
CA LYS A 117 5.27 -18.25 -9.10
C LYS A 117 4.94 -19.71 -9.42
N VAL A 118 3.65 -20.03 -9.48
CA VAL A 118 3.12 -21.39 -9.68
C VAL A 118 2.33 -21.49 -10.97
N VAL A 119 1.61 -20.42 -11.35
CA VAL A 119 0.79 -20.34 -12.57
C VAL A 119 1.07 -19.03 -13.32
N GLU A 120 0.71 -19.01 -14.60
CA GLU A 120 0.79 -17.83 -15.46
C GLU A 120 -0.50 -16.99 -15.36
N THR A 121 -0.38 -15.67 -15.57
CA THR A 121 -1.49 -14.73 -15.62
C THR A 121 -1.16 -13.61 -16.62
N ASP A 122 -2.19 -12.99 -17.19
CA ASP A 122 -2.06 -11.81 -18.06
C ASP A 122 -2.06 -10.49 -17.24
N LEU A 123 -2.31 -10.57 -15.93
CA LEU A 123 -2.29 -9.42 -15.03
C LEU A 123 -0.86 -8.99 -14.69
N LEU A 124 -0.68 -7.69 -14.44
CA LEU A 124 0.60 -7.13 -14.05
C LEU A 124 0.89 -7.41 -12.56
N PRO A 125 2.13 -7.74 -12.18
CA PRO A 125 2.54 -7.76 -10.77
C PRO A 125 2.44 -6.38 -10.11
N ASP A 126 2.24 -6.35 -8.79
CA ASP A 126 2.14 -5.09 -7.99
C ASP A 126 3.30 -4.13 -8.28
N LYS A 127 4.52 -4.66 -8.40
CA LYS A 127 5.73 -3.89 -8.69
C LYS A 127 5.57 -3.09 -10.00
N GLU A 128 5.13 -3.73 -11.07
CA GLU A 128 5.01 -3.09 -12.39
C GLU A 128 3.89 -2.05 -12.40
N ILE A 129 2.80 -2.30 -11.67
CA ILE A 129 1.72 -1.34 -11.48
C ILE A 129 2.25 -0.07 -10.79
N VAL A 130 2.96 -0.22 -9.67
CA VAL A 130 3.52 0.91 -8.91
C VAL A 130 4.61 1.65 -9.70
N GLU A 131 5.44 0.94 -10.47
CA GLU A 131 6.45 1.56 -11.36
C GLU A 131 5.80 2.42 -12.44
N LYS A 132 4.73 1.94 -13.08
CA LYS A 132 3.96 2.70 -14.08
C LYS A 132 3.27 3.92 -13.47
N ILE A 133 2.70 3.77 -12.27
CA ILE A 133 2.10 4.90 -11.53
C ILE A 133 3.18 5.95 -11.23
N LEU A 134 4.36 5.55 -10.74
CA LEU A 134 5.46 6.44 -10.42
C LEU A 134 5.93 7.24 -11.66
N GLU A 135 6.05 6.59 -12.82
CA GLU A 135 6.39 7.25 -14.08
C GLU A 135 5.37 8.35 -14.43
N LYS A 136 4.08 8.02 -14.41
CA LYS A 136 3.00 8.98 -14.68
C LYS A 136 2.95 10.12 -13.66
N VAL A 137 3.16 9.83 -12.38
CA VAL A 137 3.21 10.87 -11.33
C VAL A 137 4.37 11.84 -11.58
N ARG A 138 5.54 11.35 -12.02
CA ARG A 138 6.69 12.20 -12.38
C ARG A 138 6.39 13.08 -13.59
N GLU A 139 5.76 12.52 -14.64
CA GLU A 139 5.34 13.28 -15.81
C GLU A 139 4.36 14.40 -15.45
N VAL A 140 3.33 14.07 -14.67
CA VAL A 140 2.33 15.06 -14.21
C VAL A 140 2.99 16.14 -13.34
N LYS A 141 3.91 15.77 -12.43
CA LYS A 141 4.65 16.75 -11.62
C LYS A 141 5.59 17.63 -12.43
N ALA A 142 6.18 17.14 -13.52
CA ALA A 142 7.05 17.92 -14.40
C ALA A 142 6.27 18.86 -15.34
N SER A 143 5.00 18.53 -15.64
CA SER A 143 4.11 19.37 -16.46
C SER A 143 3.44 20.52 -15.69
N LYS A 144 3.55 20.53 -14.36
CA LYS A 144 3.10 21.60 -13.47
C LYS A 144 4.20 22.64 -13.27
#